data_AF-A0A6P7F0B8-F1
#
_entry.id   AF-A0A6P7F0B8-F1
#
_cell.length_a   1.000
_cell.length_b   1.000
_cell.length_c   1.000
_cell.angle_alpha   90.00
_cell.angle_beta   90.00
_cell.angle_gamma   90.00
#
_symmetry.space_group_name_H-M   'P 1'
#
loop_
_entity.id
_entity.type
_entity.pdbx_description
1 polymer ?
#
loop_
_entity_poly.entity_id
_entity_poly.type
_entity_poly.pdbx_seq_one_letter_code
_entity_poly.pdbx_strand_id
1 'polypeptide(L)'
;MPSVPKSSRPMKFPYTFTAKLVQFPYKHYFKHNWIYRYYVFGVIASLPIFMYLSRLAHSPGNVEQWKEIRRKEEEEQRHKFA
;
A
#
# COMPACT_ATOMS: atom_id res chain seq x y z
N MET A 1 4.90 24.11 34.50
CA MET A 1 4.49 23.74 33.13
C MET A 1 5.61 22.89 32.53
N PRO A 2 5.38 21.65 32.09
CA PRO A 2 6.46 20.85 31.52
C PRO A 2 6.89 21.45 30.17
N SER A 3 8.17 21.80 30.09
CA SER A 3 8.84 22.40 28.93
C SER A 3 8.97 21.36 27.81
N VAL A 4 8.32 21.62 26.68
CA VAL A 4 8.52 20.84 25.46
C VAL A 4 9.90 21.18 24.89
N PRO A 5 10.83 20.23 24.75
CA PRO A 5 12.12 20.52 24.15
C PRO A 5 11.89 20.92 22.69
N LYS A 6 12.13 22.20 22.39
CA LYS A 6 12.13 22.73 21.02
C LYS A 6 13.34 22.10 20.31
N SER A 7 13.12 21.12 19.43
CA SER A 7 14.16 20.57 18.58
C SER A 7 14.69 21.70 17.68
N SER A 8 15.80 22.30 18.06
CA SER A 8 16.24 23.62 17.61
C SER A 8 16.87 23.65 16.22
N ARG A 9 16.59 22.67 15.35
CA ARG A 9 17.04 22.70 13.96
C ARG A 9 15.92 22.34 13.00
N PRO A 10 15.29 23.34 12.34
CA PRO A 10 14.36 23.05 11.26
C PRO A 10 15.10 22.32 10.13
N MET A 11 14.43 21.36 9.51
CA MET A 11 14.95 20.59 8.39
C MET A 11 15.24 21.52 7.19
N LYS A 12 16.41 21.36 6.55
CA LYS A 12 16.93 22.25 5.51
C LYS A 12 16.02 22.36 4.26
N PHE A 13 15.30 21.28 3.93
CA PHE A 13 14.45 21.21 2.73
C PHE A 13 13.01 20.79 3.06
N PRO A 14 12.21 21.70 3.67
CA PRO A 14 10.88 21.39 4.20
C PRO A 14 9.79 21.16 3.13
N TYR A 15 10.11 21.38 1.85
CA TYR A 15 9.17 21.26 0.74
C TYR A 15 9.22 19.92 0.00
N THR A 16 10.22 19.08 0.32
CA THR A 16 10.31 17.74 -0.26
C THR A 16 9.20 16.85 0.28
N PHE A 17 8.77 15.86 -0.51
CA PHE A 17 7.71 14.95 -0.10
C PHE A 17 8.05 14.20 1.19
N THR A 18 9.30 13.76 1.31
CA THR A 18 9.84 13.13 2.52
C THR A 18 9.84 14.07 3.72
N ALA A 19 10.16 15.35 3.51
CA ALA A 19 10.10 16.35 4.57
C ALA A 19 8.69 16.56 5.13
N LYS A 20 7.67 16.57 4.26
CA LYS A 20 6.27 16.70 4.68
C LYS A 20 5.81 15.50 5.51
N LEU A 21 6.28 14.30 5.17
CA LEU A 21 6.02 13.10 5.98
C LEU A 21 6.65 13.24 7.37
N VAL A 22 7.94 13.57 7.47
CA VAL A 22 8.62 13.70 8.77
C VAL A 22 8.00 14.79 9.66
N GLN A 23 7.51 15.88 9.05
CA GLN A 23 6.84 16.97 9.77
C GLN A 23 5.41 16.63 10.19
N PHE A 24 4.81 15.56 9.65
CA PHE A 24 3.46 15.17 10.01
C PHE A 24 3.42 14.70 11.47
N PRO A 25 2.51 15.23 12.31
CA PRO A 25 2.48 14.92 13.73
C PRO A 25 1.82 13.55 14.00
N TYR A 26 2.48 12.47 13.58
CA TYR A 26 1.98 11.09 13.70
C TYR A 26 1.50 10.77 15.13
N LYS A 27 2.30 11.13 16.15
CA LYS A 27 1.96 10.88 17.56
C LYS A 27 0.65 11.55 18.00
N HIS A 28 0.34 12.73 17.47
CA HIS A 28 -0.91 13.43 17.78
C HIS A 28 -2.10 12.68 17.19
N TYR A 29 -2.04 12.30 15.91
CA TYR A 29 -3.11 11.57 15.23
C TYR A 29 -3.33 10.17 15.83
N PHE A 30 -2.28 9.41 16.15
CA PHE A 30 -2.44 8.11 16.82
C PHE A 30 -3.04 8.23 18.23
N LYS A 31 -2.81 9.34 18.94
CA LYS A 31 -3.37 9.53 20.29
C LYS A 31 -4.85 9.95 20.26
N HIS A 32 -5.24 10.81 19.34
CA HIS A 32 -6.55 11.48 19.36
C HIS A 32 -7.55 10.84 18.41
N ASN A 33 -7.09 10.14 17.38
CA ASN A 33 -7.93 9.69 16.29
C ASN A 33 -7.94 8.15 16.25
N TRP A 34 -9.06 7.59 16.71
CA TRP A 34 -9.27 6.14 16.87
C TRP A 34 -9.13 5.38 15.54
N ILE A 35 -9.51 6.01 14.42
CA ILE A 35 -9.39 5.47 13.06
C ILE A 35 -7.98 4.98 12.76
N TYR A 36 -6.94 5.75 13.08
CA TYR A 36 -5.56 5.33 12.76
C TYR A 36 -5.12 4.11 13.57
N ARG A 37 -5.68 3.91 14.77
CA ARG A 37 -5.41 2.70 15.58
C ARG A 37 -6.06 1.49 14.92
N TYR A 38 -7.35 1.56 14.65
CA TYR A 38 -8.10 0.43 14.09
C TYR A 38 -7.76 0.14 12.64
N TYR A 39 -7.31 1.15 11.87
CA TYR A 39 -6.87 0.95 10.49
C TYR A 39 -5.70 -0.02 10.41
N VAL A 40 -4.68 0.15 11.26
CA VAL A 40 -3.53 -0.77 11.30
C VAL A 40 -3.96 -2.19 11.65
N PHE A 41 -4.84 -2.34 12.65
CA PHE A 41 -5.39 -3.65 13.02
C PHE A 41 -6.25 -4.25 11.90
N GLY A 42 -7.05 -3.45 11.20
CA GLY A 42 -7.87 -3.90 10.07
C GLY A 42 -7.05 -4.34 8.86
N VAL A 43 -5.96 -3.62 8.55
CA VAL A 43 -5.01 -4.04 7.52
C VAL A 43 -4.36 -5.38 7.93
N ILE A 44 -3.87 -5.49 9.17
CA ILE A 44 -3.25 -6.74 9.64
C ILE A 44 -4.24 -7.90 9.63
N ALA A 45 -5.47 -7.69 10.08
CA ALA A 45 -6.51 -8.72 10.09
C ALA A 45 -6.98 -9.12 8.69
N SER A 46 -6.91 -8.22 7.70
CA SER A 46 -7.28 -8.52 6.32
C SER A 46 -6.15 -9.19 5.52
N LEU A 47 -4.88 -9.01 5.89
CA LEU A 47 -3.75 -9.68 5.25
C LEU A 47 -3.91 -11.21 5.09
N PRO A 48 -4.26 -12.00 6.13
CA PRO A 48 -4.43 -13.45 5.95
C PRO A 48 -5.57 -13.81 4.99
N ILE A 49 -6.64 -13.01 4.96
CA ILE A 49 -7.75 -13.18 4.02
C ILE A 49 -7.25 -12.95 2.59
N PHE A 50 -6.52 -11.85 2.36
CA PHE A 50 -5.95 -11.57 1.05
C PHE A 50 -4.93 -12.63 0.63
N MET A 51 -4.07 -13.11 1.53
CA MET A 51 -3.13 -14.19 1.23
C MET A 51 -3.85 -15.48 0.81
N TYR A 52 -4.97 -15.81 1.47
CA TYR A 52 -5.79 -16.95 1.09
C TYR A 52 -6.42 -16.77 -0.30
N LEU A 53 -6.99 -15.61 -0.58
CA LEU A 53 -7.53 -15.28 -1.90
C LEU A 53 -6.44 -15.32 -2.98
N SER A 54 -5.27 -14.75 -2.71
CA SER A 54 -4.12 -14.80 -3.62
C SER A 54 -3.69 -16.23 -3.91
N ARG A 55 -3.67 -17.10 -2.89
CA ARG A 55 -3.32 -18.51 -3.09
C ARG A 55 -4.35 -19.26 -3.95
N LEU A 56 -5.64 -18.97 -3.79
CA LEU A 56 -6.70 -19.53 -4.65
C LEU A 56 -6.57 -19.03 -6.09
N ALA A 57 -6.33 -17.73 -6.26
CA ALA A 57 -6.14 -17.13 -7.58
C ALA A 57 -4.89 -17.67 -8.30
N HIS A 58 -3.84 -18.04 -7.57
CA HIS A 58 -2.63 -18.68 -8.10
C HIS A 58 -2.70 -20.21 -8.17
N SER A 59 -3.90 -20.81 -8.09
CA SER A 59 -4.05 -22.24 -8.34
C SER A 59 -3.52 -22.62 -9.74
N PRO A 60 -2.84 -23.78 -9.88
CA PRO A 60 -2.16 -24.13 -11.12
C PRO A 60 -3.09 -24.16 -12.34
N GLY A 61 -4.32 -24.66 -12.17
CA GLY A 61 -5.33 -24.65 -13.22
C GLY A 61 -5.77 -23.25 -13.64
N ASN A 62 -5.90 -22.30 -12.71
CA ASN A 62 -6.24 -20.93 -13.05
C ASN A 62 -5.08 -20.22 -13.79
N VAL A 63 -3.84 -20.48 -13.38
CA VAL A 63 -2.64 -19.93 -14.04
C VAL A 63 -2.53 -20.44 -15.48
N GLU A 64 -2.83 -21.71 -15.74
CA GLU A 64 -2.83 -22.28 -17.09
C GLU A 64 -3.93 -21.64 -17.96
N GLN A 65 -5.15 -21.50 -17.46
CA GLN A 65 -6.23 -20.82 -18.19
C GLN A 65 -5.89 -19.36 -18.50
N TRP A 66 -5.30 -18.63 -17.55
CA TRP A 66 -4.86 -17.25 -17.79
C TRP A 66 -3.77 -17.14 -18.85
N LYS A 67 -2.84 -18.12 -18.91
CA LYS A 67 -1.81 -18.17 -19.97
C LYS A 67 -2.44 -18.42 -21.34
N GLU A 68 -3.43 -19.31 -21.43
CA GLU A 68 -4.13 -19.59 -22.69
C GLU A 68 -4.93 -18.38 -23.19
N ILE A 69 -5.65 -17.69 -22.29
CA ILE A 69 -6.38 -16.46 -22.61
C ILE A 69 -5.40 -15.40 -23.14
N ARG A 70 -4.28 -15.18 -22.43
CA ARG A 70 -3.24 -14.23 -22.84
C ARG A 70 -2.63 -14.57 -24.19
N ARG A 71 -2.40 -15.86 -24.48
CA ARG A 71 -1.87 -16.29 -25.77
C ARG A 71 -2.85 -15.98 -26.91
N LYS A 72 -4.14 -16.24 -26.72
CA LYS A 72 -5.19 -15.89 -27.70
C LYS A 72 -5.31 -14.38 -27.90
N GLU A 73 -5.27 -13.61 -26.82
CA GLU A 73 -5.26 -12.14 -26.89
C GLU A 73 -4.04 -11.63 -27.66
N GLU A 74 -2.84 -12.15 -27.40
CA GLU A 74 -1.62 -11.77 -28.12
C GLU A 74 -1.68 -12.12 -29.60
N GLU A 75 -2.23 -13.29 -29.96
CA GLU A 75 -2.49 -13.69 -31.34
C GLU A 75 -3.49 -12.74 -32.02
N GLU A 76 -4.61 -12.41 -31.36
CA GLU A 76 -5.60 -11.44 -31.88
C GLU A 76 -5.03 -10.03 -32.03
N GLN A 77 -4.21 -9.56 -31.08
CA GLN A 77 -3.56 -8.25 -31.18
C GLN A 77 -2.57 -8.25 -32.35
N ARG A 78 -1.77 -9.31 -32.51
CA ARG A 78 -0.86 -9.47 -33.67
C ARG A 78 -1.63 -9.46 -34.99
N HIS A 79 -2.77 -10.12 -35.07
CA HIS A 79 -3.62 -10.11 -36.27
C HIS A 79 -4.33 -8.76 -36.52
N LYS A 80 -4.61 -7.98 -35.47
CA LYS A 80 -5.21 -6.63 -35.58
C LYS A 80 -4.21 -5.56 -36.02
N PHE A 81 -2.92 -5.76 -35.77
CA PHE A 81 -1.85 -4.79 -36.03
C PHE A 81 -0.82 -5.24 -37.09
N ALA A 82 -1.08 -6.34 -37.81
CA ALA A 82 -0.33 -6.78 -38.99
C ALA A 82 -1.12 -6.47 -40.27
#